data_AF-A0A352GQ77-F1
#
_entry.id   AF-A0A352GQ77-F1
#
_cell.length_a   1.000
_cell.length_b   1.000
_cell.length_c   1.000
_cell.angle_alpha   90.00
_cell.angle_beta   90.00
_cell.angle_gamma   90.00
#
_symmetry.space_group_name_H-M   'P 1'
#
loop_
_entity.id
_entity.type
_entity.pdbx_description
1 polymer ?
#
loop_
_entity_poly.entity_id
_entity_poly.type
_entity_poly.pdbx_seq_one_letter_code
_entity_poly.pdbx_strand_id
1 'polypeptide(L)'
;SANLNTTPFEFALNGVLQGFAGGVIWVPLTVLTFSTVDPKDLDETTSVYHLLRNIGSSFFISMTVTEIVRSSQRNYEYLTEHITEFNPVLKLPWVMGGWEMETVEGLARLSREMGHQAALISYLNGFGMFAVASAAAIPLILLVNNVAKKKP
;
A
#
# COMPACT_ATOMS: atom_id res chain seq x y z
N SER A 1 16.61 1.44 14.93
CA SER A 1 16.41 0.32 13.99
C SER A 1 14.94 -0.01 13.93
N ALA A 2 14.25 0.40 12.86
CA ALA A 2 12.88 -0.06 12.60
C ALA A 2 12.95 -1.55 12.22
N ASN A 3 12.87 -2.42 13.22
CA ASN A 3 12.91 -3.87 13.04
C ASN A 3 11.56 -4.34 12.49
N LEU A 4 11.54 -5.00 11.33
CA LEU A 4 10.41 -5.78 10.82
C LEU A 4 10.22 -7.11 11.59
N ASN A 5 10.51 -7.13 12.89
CA ASN A 5 10.26 -8.31 13.70
C ASN A 5 8.78 -8.32 14.11
N THR A 6 7.90 -8.39 13.10
CA THR A 6 6.49 -8.66 13.32
C THR A 6 6.41 -10.08 13.83
N THR A 7 5.93 -10.25 15.05
CA THR A 7 5.84 -11.58 15.66
C THR A 7 4.95 -12.44 14.75
N PRO A 8 5.25 -13.74 14.50
CA PRO A 8 4.39 -14.58 13.65
C PRO A 8 2.90 -14.52 14.03
N PHE A 9 2.63 -14.32 15.32
CA PHE A 9 1.31 -14.07 15.86
C PHE A 9 0.66 -12.75 15.37
N GLU A 10 1.38 -11.64 15.36
CA GLU A 10 0.87 -10.35 14.88
C GLU A 10 0.56 -10.40 13.38
N PHE A 11 1.41 -11.07 12.61
CA PHE A 11 1.15 -11.30 11.19
C PHE A 11 -0.14 -12.14 10.99
N ALA A 12 -0.27 -13.23 11.75
CA ALA A 12 -1.46 -14.08 11.72
C ALA A 12 -2.73 -13.31 12.13
N LEU A 13 -2.67 -12.54 13.21
CA LEU A 13 -3.78 -11.74 13.71
C LEU A 13 -4.21 -10.67 12.70
N ASN A 14 -3.26 -9.99 12.07
CA ASN A 14 -3.54 -9.05 10.98
C ASN A 14 -4.19 -9.74 9.79
N GLY A 15 -3.75 -10.95 9.42
CA GLY A 15 -4.38 -11.74 8.36
C GLY A 15 -5.82 -12.15 8.69
N VAL A 16 -6.07 -12.59 9.92
CA VAL A 16 -7.43 -12.89 10.42
C VAL A 16 -8.32 -11.66 10.36
N LEU A 17 -7.82 -10.52 10.87
CA LEU A 17 -8.56 -9.25 10.85
C LEU A 17 -8.89 -8.80 9.42
N GLN A 18 -7.94 -8.90 8.50
CA GLN A 18 -8.15 -8.56 7.09
C GLN A 18 -9.18 -9.49 6.42
N GLY A 19 -9.09 -10.80 6.66
CA GLY A 19 -10.06 -11.76 6.13
C GLY A 19 -11.47 -11.52 6.66
N PHE A 20 -11.59 -11.23 7.96
CA PHE A 20 -12.86 -10.89 8.58
C PHE A 20 -13.45 -9.59 8.02
N ALA A 21 -12.65 -8.52 7.96
CA ALA A 21 -13.08 -7.23 7.40
C ALA A 21 -13.52 -7.38 5.93
N GLY A 22 -12.75 -8.14 5.14
CA GLY A 22 -13.08 -8.45 3.75
C GLY A 22 -14.44 -9.14 3.62
N GLY A 23 -14.70 -10.17 4.43
CA GLY A 23 -15.98 -10.89 4.42
C GLY A 23 -17.16 -10.00 4.82
N VAL A 24 -17.00 -9.21 5.89
CA VAL A 24 -18.04 -8.31 6.41
C VAL A 24 -18.43 -7.24 5.39
N ILE A 25 -17.48 -6.75 4.59
CA ILE A 25 -17.75 -5.72 3.56
C ILE A 25 -18.27 -6.37 2.26
N TRP A 26 -17.65 -7.46 1.82
CA TRP A 26 -17.92 -8.06 0.50
C TRP A 26 -19.32 -8.65 0.37
N VAL A 27 -19.81 -9.31 1.42
CA VAL A 27 -21.13 -9.98 1.42
C VAL A 27 -22.28 -8.99 1.20
N PRO A 28 -22.49 -7.97 2.06
CA PRO A 28 -23.59 -7.02 1.88
C PRO A 28 -23.42 -6.19 0.61
N LEU A 29 -22.20 -5.84 0.21
CA LEU A 29 -21.95 -5.11 -1.03
C LEU A 29 -22.42 -5.90 -2.26
N THR A 30 -22.12 -7.20 -2.31
CA THR A 30 -22.56 -8.08 -3.40
C THR A 30 -24.08 -8.20 -3.40
N VAL A 31 -24.71 -8.45 -2.23
CA VAL A 31 -26.17 -8.52 -2.11
C VAL A 31 -26.84 -7.24 -2.60
N LEU A 32 -26.33 -6.07 -2.19
CA LEU A 32 -26.85 -4.77 -2.62
C LEU A 32 -26.70 -4.57 -4.13
N THR A 33 -25.57 -4.95 -4.71
CA THR A 33 -25.30 -4.82 -6.16
C THR A 33 -26.32 -5.57 -7.01
N PHE A 34 -26.71 -6.77 -6.58
CA PHE A 34 -27.65 -7.61 -7.31
C PHE A 34 -29.12 -7.46 -6.86
N SER A 35 -29.38 -6.73 -5.77
CA SER A 35 -30.74 -6.62 -5.19
C SER A 35 -31.79 -6.00 -6.09
N THR A 36 -31.38 -5.21 -7.10
CA THR A 36 -32.28 -4.50 -8.03
C THR A 36 -32.27 -5.08 -9.45
N VAL A 37 -31.57 -6.19 -9.67
CA VAL A 37 -31.38 -6.79 -11.00
C VAL A 37 -32.50 -7.82 -11.27
N ASP A 38 -33.12 -7.75 -12.45
CA ASP A 38 -34.12 -8.74 -12.89
C ASP A 38 -33.42 -10.11 -13.06
N PRO A 39 -33.99 -11.23 -12.60
CA PRO A 39 -33.41 -12.56 -12.73
C PRO A 39 -32.86 -12.90 -14.12
N LYS A 40 -33.48 -12.38 -15.19
CA LYS A 40 -33.04 -12.60 -16.58
C LYS A 40 -31.70 -11.92 -16.93
N ASP A 41 -31.33 -10.87 -16.20
CA ASP A 41 -30.14 -10.03 -16.45
C ASP A 41 -28.97 -10.37 -15.51
N LEU A 42 -29.13 -11.38 -14.64
CA LEU A 42 -28.14 -11.75 -13.62
C LEU A 42 -26.82 -12.26 -14.22
N ASP A 43 -26.88 -13.06 -15.27
CA ASP A 43 -25.69 -13.64 -15.91
C ASP A 43 -24.81 -12.55 -16.53
N GLU A 44 -25.43 -11.59 -17.22
CA GLU A 44 -24.74 -10.45 -17.82
C GLU A 44 -24.20 -9.51 -16.73
N THR A 45 -25.02 -9.17 -15.73
CA THR A 45 -24.60 -8.29 -14.63
C THR A 45 -23.43 -8.88 -13.84
N THR A 46 -23.44 -10.19 -13.60
CA THR A 46 -22.34 -10.90 -12.91
C THR A 46 -21.05 -10.81 -13.70
N SER A 47 -21.13 -11.00 -15.02
CA SER A 47 -19.98 -10.88 -15.93
C SER A 47 -19.38 -9.47 -15.90
N VAL A 48 -20.22 -8.43 -15.98
CA VAL A 48 -19.80 -7.03 -15.90
C VAL A 48 -19.23 -6.69 -14.52
N TYR A 49 -19.85 -7.15 -13.44
CA TYR A 49 -19.37 -6.94 -12.07
C TYR A 49 -17.95 -7.47 -11.88
N HIS A 50 -17.68 -8.70 -12.34
CA HIS A 50 -16.34 -9.28 -12.26
C HIS A 50 -15.33 -8.54 -13.13
N LEU A 51 -15.72 -8.12 -14.34
CA LEU A 51 -14.87 -7.34 -15.24
C LEU A 51 -14.45 -6.02 -14.58
N LEU A 52 -15.42 -5.24 -14.07
CA LEU A 52 -15.16 -3.96 -13.41
C LEU A 52 -14.26 -4.14 -12.18
N ARG A 53 -14.50 -5.18 -11.37
CA ARG A 53 -13.66 -5.50 -10.22
C ARG A 53 -12.21 -5.76 -10.62
N ASN A 54 -12.00 -6.58 -11.64
CA ASN A 54 -10.67 -6.96 -12.09
C ASN A 54 -9.92 -5.78 -12.73
N ILE A 55 -10.63 -4.92 -13.49
CA ILE A 55 -10.06 -3.69 -14.06
C ILE A 55 -9.69 -2.73 -12.94
N GLY A 56 -10.61 -2.48 -11.99
CA GLY A 56 -10.38 -1.56 -10.87
C GLY A 56 -9.20 -2.00 -9.99
N SER A 57 -9.13 -3.28 -9.64
CA SER A 57 -8.02 -3.80 -8.84
C SER A 57 -6.69 -3.72 -9.60
N SER A 58 -6.67 -4.12 -10.87
CA SER A 58 -5.44 -4.07 -11.69
C SER A 58 -4.94 -2.65 -11.88
N PHE A 59 -5.85 -1.69 -12.13
CA PHE A 59 -5.51 -0.28 -12.24
C PHE A 59 -4.91 0.26 -10.93
N PHE A 60 -5.56 -0.01 -9.80
CA PHE A 60 -5.09 0.44 -8.50
C PHE A 60 -3.72 -0.17 -8.12
N ILE A 61 -3.54 -1.47 -8.37
CA ILE A 61 -2.27 -2.17 -8.13
C ILE A 61 -1.17 -1.55 -9.01
N SER A 62 -1.44 -1.36 -10.31
CA SER A 62 -0.47 -0.76 -11.23
C SER A 62 -0.05 0.65 -10.80
N MET A 63 -1.00 1.48 -10.39
CA MET A 63 -0.73 2.82 -9.88
C MET A 63 0.13 2.77 -8.60
N THR A 64 -0.19 1.87 -7.67
CA THR A 64 0.55 1.71 -6.41
C THR A 64 1.98 1.23 -6.66
N VAL A 65 2.16 0.23 -7.53
CA VAL A 65 3.49 -0.26 -7.91
C VAL A 65 4.29 0.84 -8.59
N THR A 66 3.68 1.59 -9.50
CA THR A 66 4.31 2.73 -10.16
C THR A 66 4.77 3.78 -9.13
N GLU A 67 3.94 4.11 -8.15
CA GLU A 67 4.31 5.05 -7.11
C GLU A 67 5.46 4.51 -6.24
N ILE A 68 5.42 3.24 -5.84
CA ILE A 68 6.50 2.60 -5.07
C ILE A 68 7.83 2.69 -5.84
N VAL A 69 7.85 2.35 -7.13
CA VAL A 69 9.07 2.38 -7.95
C VAL A 69 9.62 3.81 -8.06
N ARG A 70 8.75 4.78 -8.39
CA ARG A 70 9.16 6.18 -8.56
C ARG A 70 9.58 6.82 -7.25
N SER A 71 8.84 6.57 -6.18
CA SER A 71 9.17 7.01 -4.83
C SER A 71 10.51 6.43 -4.37
N SER A 72 10.79 5.15 -4.66
CA SER A 72 12.03 4.51 -4.24
C SER A 72 13.26 5.15 -4.89
N GLN A 73 13.17 5.40 -6.20
CA GLN A 73 14.22 6.11 -6.93
C GLN A 73 14.43 7.53 -6.38
N ARG A 74 13.37 8.33 -6.22
CA ARG A 74 13.46 9.69 -5.66
C ARG A 74 14.07 9.72 -4.26
N ASN A 75 13.65 8.82 -3.38
CA ASN A 75 14.18 8.76 -2.02
C ASN A 75 15.64 8.30 -1.99
N TYR A 76 16.03 7.36 -2.86
CA TYR A 76 17.41 6.91 -2.96
C TYR A 76 18.33 8.01 -3.48
N GLU A 77 17.90 8.76 -4.51
CA GLU A 77 18.62 9.94 -5.02
C GLU A 77 18.78 10.99 -3.92
N TYR A 78 17.69 11.34 -3.24
CA TYR A 78 17.72 12.28 -2.11
C TYR A 78 18.69 11.83 -1.01
N LEU A 79 18.67 10.55 -0.62
CA LEU A 79 19.60 10.03 0.38
C LEU A 79 21.05 10.08 -0.11
N THR A 80 21.32 9.74 -1.37
CA THR A 80 22.67 9.76 -1.94
C THR A 80 23.25 11.17 -2.04
N GLU A 81 22.41 12.19 -2.27
CA GLU A 81 22.82 13.61 -2.26
C GLU A 81 23.26 14.08 -0.86
N HIS A 82 22.61 13.57 0.20
CA HIS A 82 22.87 14.00 1.57
C HIS A 82 23.89 13.13 2.30
N ILE A 83 23.97 11.85 1.94
CA ILE A 83 24.85 10.83 2.51
C ILE A 83 25.97 10.57 1.52
N THR A 84 26.91 11.52 1.49
CA THR A 84 28.08 11.50 0.62
C THR A 84 29.34 11.84 1.40
N GLU A 85 30.50 11.36 0.96
CA GLU A 85 31.81 11.62 1.55
C GLU A 85 32.14 13.13 1.58
N PHE A 86 31.51 13.91 0.69
CA PHE A 86 31.66 15.36 0.62
C PHE A 86 30.88 16.11 1.70
N ASN A 87 30.03 15.45 2.49
CA ASN A 87 29.30 16.08 3.57
C ASN A 87 30.20 16.18 4.82
N PRO A 88 30.64 17.39 5.25
CA PRO A 88 31.56 17.55 6.37
C PRO A 88 30.96 17.12 7.72
N VAL A 89 29.63 17.10 7.84
CA VAL A 89 28.93 16.63 9.05
C VAL A 89 29.12 15.13 9.25
N LEU A 90 29.25 14.37 8.17
CA LEU A 90 29.46 12.92 8.21
C LEU A 90 30.91 12.53 8.50
N LYS A 91 31.83 13.49 8.55
CA LYS A 91 33.22 13.25 9.00
C LYS A 91 33.37 13.31 10.52
N LEU A 92 32.32 13.73 11.23
CA LEU A 92 32.32 13.86 12.68
C LEU A 92 32.07 12.47 13.31
N PRO A 93 33.00 11.95 14.15
CA PRO A 93 32.94 10.58 14.66
C PRO A 93 31.65 10.25 15.42
N TRP A 94 31.05 11.23 16.10
CA TRP A 94 29.81 11.08 16.85
C TRP A 94 28.55 11.03 15.97
N VAL A 95 28.63 11.46 14.71
CA VAL A 95 27.51 11.40 13.75
C VAL A 95 27.48 10.03 13.07
N MET A 96 28.65 9.51 12.71
CA MET A 96 28.75 8.22 12.01
C MET A 96 28.66 7.02 12.96
N GLY A 97 29.02 7.18 14.25
CA GLY A 97 28.82 6.20 15.33
C GLY A 97 29.51 4.82 15.18
N GLY A 98 29.88 4.42 13.97
CA GLY A 98 30.38 3.10 13.57
C GLY A 98 30.29 2.82 12.05
N TRP A 99 29.67 3.70 11.26
CA TRP A 99 29.71 3.65 9.80
C TRP A 99 31.05 4.17 9.27
N GLU A 100 31.59 3.51 8.24
CA GLU A 100 32.84 3.89 7.59
C GLU A 100 32.55 4.31 6.14
N MET A 101 33.09 5.46 5.72
CA MET A 101 32.94 6.00 4.36
C MET A 101 34.27 6.15 3.62
N GLU A 102 35.37 5.69 4.20
CA GLU A 102 36.69 5.75 3.54
C GLU A 102 37.03 4.43 2.84
N THR A 103 36.34 3.34 3.19
CA THR A 103 36.53 2.02 2.59
C THR A 103 35.43 1.69 1.60
N VAL A 104 35.79 1.01 0.51
CA VAL A 104 34.83 0.52 -0.49
C VAL A 104 33.76 -0.37 0.16
N GLU A 105 34.14 -1.18 1.15
CA GLU A 105 33.20 -2.03 1.88
C GLU A 105 32.22 -1.22 2.73
N GLY A 106 32.70 -0.18 3.41
CA GLY A 106 31.88 0.75 4.19
C GLY A 106 30.86 1.49 3.33
N LEU A 107 31.28 2.06 2.20
CA LEU A 107 30.36 2.69 1.22
C LEU A 107 29.32 1.69 0.70
N ALA A 108 29.73 0.46 0.38
CA ALA A 108 28.80 -0.55 -0.13
C ALA A 108 27.74 -0.93 0.92
N ARG A 109 28.10 -1.00 2.21
CA ARG A 109 27.15 -1.22 3.30
C ARG A 109 26.19 -0.05 3.44
N LEU A 110 26.68 1.19 3.36
CA LEU A 110 25.87 2.40 3.47
C LEU A 110 24.91 2.55 2.29
N SER A 111 25.37 2.31 1.06
CA SER A 111 24.52 2.32 -0.14
C SER A 111 23.39 1.29 -0.05
N ARG A 112 23.66 0.08 0.47
CA ARG A 112 22.60 -0.91 0.71
C ARG A 112 21.58 -0.44 1.74
N GLU A 113 22.03 0.18 2.84
CA GLU A 113 21.12 0.71 3.87
C GLU A 113 20.28 1.87 3.32
N MET A 114 20.86 2.77 2.52
CA MET A 114 20.11 3.82 1.82
C MET A 114 19.05 3.23 0.90
N GLY A 115 19.38 2.18 0.14
CA GLY A 115 18.43 1.46 -0.69
C GLY A 115 17.29 0.84 0.12
N HIS A 116 17.62 0.25 1.28
CA HIS A 116 16.64 -0.32 2.20
C HIS A 116 15.70 0.76 2.77
N GLN A 117 16.23 1.90 3.21
CA GLN A 117 15.44 3.02 3.73
C GLN A 117 14.56 3.66 2.64
N ALA A 118 15.09 3.86 1.44
CA ALA A 118 14.33 4.37 0.31
C ALA A 118 13.15 3.45 -0.06
N ALA A 119 13.36 2.13 -0.02
CA ALA A 119 12.31 1.15 -0.22
C ALA A 119 11.24 1.22 0.88
N LEU A 120 11.65 1.30 2.16
CA LEU A 120 10.72 1.42 3.29
C LEU A 120 9.81 2.65 3.19
N ILE A 121 10.37 3.82 2.90
CA ILE A 121 9.58 5.06 2.71
C ILE A 121 8.57 4.88 1.57
N SER A 122 8.98 4.20 0.51
CA SER A 122 8.12 3.98 -0.66
C SER A 122 7.00 2.99 -0.40
N TYR A 123 7.24 1.94 0.39
CA TYR A 123 6.17 1.07 0.88
C TYR A 123 5.19 1.82 1.78
N LEU A 124 5.67 2.73 2.63
CA LEU A 124 4.80 3.58 3.45
C LEU A 124 3.88 4.45 2.59
N ASN A 125 4.41 5.04 1.51
CA ASN A 125 3.61 5.78 0.54
C ASN A 125 2.56 4.88 -0.13
N GLY A 126 2.94 3.65 -0.50
CA GLY A 126 2.01 2.63 -1.01
C GLY A 126 0.88 2.32 -0.03
N PHE A 127 1.19 2.07 1.25
CA PHE A 127 0.18 1.88 2.29
C PHE A 127 -0.72 3.11 2.47
N GLY A 128 -0.16 4.31 2.33
CA GLY A 128 -0.93 5.56 2.29
C GLY A 128 -1.98 5.57 1.19
N MET A 129 -1.67 5.08 -0.02
CA MET A 129 -2.65 4.95 -1.10
C MET A 129 -3.79 3.98 -0.74
N PHE A 130 -3.51 2.84 -0.11
CA PHE A 130 -4.53 1.92 0.37
C PHE A 130 -5.41 2.55 1.47
N ALA A 131 -4.81 3.34 2.36
CA ALA A 131 -5.52 4.06 3.41
C ALA A 131 -6.48 5.10 2.81
N VAL A 132 -6.02 5.89 1.83
CA VAL A 132 -6.84 6.86 1.11
C VAL A 132 -7.97 6.18 0.34
N ALA A 133 -7.69 5.08 -0.38
CA ALA A 133 -8.71 4.33 -1.11
C ALA A 133 -9.78 3.75 -0.16
N SER A 134 -9.36 3.21 0.98
CA SER A 134 -10.27 2.72 2.03
C SER A 134 -11.11 3.86 2.61
N ALA A 135 -10.48 5.00 2.90
CA ALA A 135 -11.17 6.18 3.40
C ALA A 135 -12.18 6.74 2.39
N ALA A 136 -11.87 6.70 1.10
CA ALA A 136 -12.79 7.11 0.02
C ALA A 136 -13.96 6.13 -0.16
N ALA A 137 -13.80 4.86 0.19
CA ALA A 137 -14.89 3.88 0.14
C ALA A 137 -15.96 4.13 1.22
N ILE A 138 -15.59 4.68 2.38
CA ILE A 138 -16.52 4.97 3.48
C ILE A 138 -17.69 5.87 3.04
N PRO A 139 -17.48 7.09 2.48
CA PRO A 139 -18.58 7.93 2.04
C PRO A 139 -19.37 7.30 0.89
N LEU A 140 -18.73 6.55 -0.01
CA LEU A 140 -19.42 5.86 -1.11
C LEU A 140 -20.40 4.82 -0.58
N ILE A 141 -20.03 4.03 0.43
CA ILE A 141 -20.91 3.05 1.07
C ILE A 141 -22.10 3.76 1.74
N LEU A 142 -21.88 4.91 2.39
CA LEU A 142 -22.97 5.68 3.02
C LEU A 142 -24.00 6.19 2.00
N LEU A 143 -23.60 6.43 0.74
CA LEU A 143 -24.50 6.88 -0.33
C LEU A 143 -25.43 5.76 -0.86
N VAL A 144 -25.10 4.48 -0.63
CA VAL A 144 -25.87 3.34 -1.16
C VAL A 144 -27.25 3.18 -0.50
N ASN A 145 -27.52 3.84 0.63
CA ASN A 145 -28.74 3.69 1.42
C ASN A 145 -30.05 4.22 0.81
N ASN A 146 -30.07 4.79 -0.40
CA ASN A 146 -31.26 5.44 -0.96
C ASN A 146 -31.95 4.72 -2.14
N VAL A 147 -31.47 3.55 -2.58
CA VAL A 147 -32.06 2.83 -3.73
C VAL A 147 -33.01 1.69 -3.31
N ALA A 148 -32.94 1.23 -2.06
CA ALA A 148 -33.73 0.10 -1.55
C ALA A 148 -35.17 0.45 -1.10
N LYS A 149 -35.89 1.29 -1.86
CA LYS A 149 -37.35 1.42 -1.73
C LYS A 149 -38.02 1.20 -3.07
N LYS A 150 -38.16 -0.06 -3.46
CA LYS A 150 -39.36 -0.48 -4.19
C LYS A 150 -40.15 -1.43 -3.28
N LYS A 151 -41.10 -0.84 -2.56
CA LYS A 151 -42.17 -1.57 -1.86
C LYS A 151 -43.20 -2.06 -2.91
N PRO A 152 -43.97 -3.11 -2.58
CA PRO A 152 -44.57 -4.08 -3.51
C PRO A 152 -45.52 -3.49 -4.54
#